data_AF-F4HMH1-F1
#
_entry.id   AF-F4HMH1-F1
#
_cell.length_a   1.000
_cell.length_b   1.000
_cell.length_c   1.000
_cell.angle_alpha   90.00
_cell.angle_beta   90.00
_cell.angle_gamma   90.00
#
_symmetry.space_group_name_H-M   'P 1'
#
loop_
_entity.id
_entity.type
_entity.pdbx_description
1 polymer ?
#
loop_
_entity_poly.entity_id
_entity_poly.type
_entity_poly.pdbx_seq_one_letter_code
_entity_poly.pdbx_strand_id
1 'polypeptide(L)'
;MKRWALILPLLYFFLLFLMAFVFNFPREATRQWMWIQVGGIVFMATLGLYFDGYVLLREVIGIGTFLILWLGLFVVDIQKEYFTLLGLIIELFLVLFWRK
;
A
#
# COMPACT_ATOMS: atom_id res chain seq x y z
N MET A 1 -9.14 2.37 -23.15
CA MET A 1 -8.10 2.83 -22.22
C MET A 1 -8.27 2.05 -20.93
N LYS A 2 -7.24 1.32 -20.48
CA LYS A 2 -7.28 0.66 -19.19
C LYS A 2 -7.28 1.75 -18.09
N ARG A 3 -7.99 1.53 -16.99
CA ARG A 3 -8.17 2.49 -15.88
C ARG A 3 -7.68 1.88 -14.57
N TRP A 4 -6.60 1.12 -14.61
CA TRP A 4 -6.05 0.44 -13.44
C TRP A 4 -5.59 1.44 -12.37
N ALA A 5 -5.11 2.61 -12.79
CA ALA A 5 -4.78 3.73 -11.89
C ALA A 5 -5.95 4.20 -11.02
N LEU A 6 -7.19 3.92 -11.44
CA LEU A 6 -8.41 4.28 -10.72
C LEU A 6 -9.01 3.05 -10.01
N ILE A 7 -8.95 1.88 -10.65
CA ILE A 7 -9.52 0.63 -10.12
C ILE A 7 -8.75 0.12 -8.90
N LEU A 8 -7.41 0.12 -8.93
CA LEU A 8 -6.60 -0.44 -7.84
C LEU A 8 -6.71 0.34 -6.52
N PRO A 9 -6.64 1.69 -6.51
CA PRO A 9 -6.88 2.46 -5.28
C PRO A 9 -8.27 2.24 -4.71
N LEU A 10 -9.29 2.14 -5.58
CA LEU A 10 -10.67 1.89 -5.17
C LEU A 10 -10.82 0.51 -4.53
N LEU A 11 -10.25 -0.53 -5.14
CA LEU A 11 -10.24 -1.88 -4.56
C LEU A 11 -9.55 -1.91 -3.20
N TYR A 12 -8.39 -1.26 -3.10
CA TYR A 12 -7.65 -1.15 -1.85
C TYR A 12 -8.45 -0.43 -0.75
N PHE A 13 -9.07 0.71 -1.09
CA PHE A 13 -9.94 1.44 -0.17
C PHE A 13 -11.14 0.59 0.29
N PHE A 14 -11.80 -0.11 -0.64
CA PHE A 14 -12.91 -1.01 -0.30
C PHE A 14 -12.47 -2.15 0.63
N LEU A 15 -11.29 -2.71 0.43
CA LEU A 15 -10.76 -3.79 1.25
C LEU A 15 -10.43 -3.31 2.68
N LEU A 16 -9.81 -2.13 2.79
CA LEU A 16 -9.60 -1.48 4.09
C LEU A 16 -10.90 -1.12 4.80
N PHE A 17 -11.88 -0.60 4.06
CA PHE A 17 -13.22 -0.31 4.58
C PHE A 17 -13.88 -1.59 5.12
N LEU A 18 -13.81 -2.68 4.35
CA LEU A 18 -14.35 -3.97 4.77
C LEU A 18 -13.66 -4.48 6.05
N MET A 19 -12.32 -4.39 6.14
CA MET A 19 -11.59 -4.75 7.36
C MET A 19 -12.01 -3.91 8.58
N ALA A 20 -12.12 -2.59 8.42
CA ALA A 20 -12.47 -1.69 9.51
C ALA A 20 -13.90 -1.89 10.05
N PHE A 21 -14.86 -2.19 9.16
CA PHE A 21 -16.28 -2.27 9.51
C PHE A 21 -16.81 -3.70 9.73
N VAL A 22 -16.27 -4.71 9.06
CA VAL A 22 -16.75 -6.10 9.15
C VAL A 22 -15.97 -6.91 10.19
N PHE A 23 -14.65 -6.71 10.30
CA PHE A 23 -13.78 -7.58 11.10
C PHE A 23 -13.44 -7.03 12.49
N ASN A 24 -14.12 -5.98 12.96
CA ASN A 24 -13.81 -5.31 14.24
C ASN A 24 -12.31 -4.99 14.41
N PHE A 25 -11.65 -4.61 13.30
CA PHE A 25 -10.28 -4.10 13.37
C PHE A 25 -10.27 -2.87 14.30
N PRO A 26 -9.23 -2.68 15.15
CA PRO A 26 -9.17 -1.56 16.07
C PRO A 26 -9.40 -0.26 15.31
N ARG A 27 -10.56 0.37 15.56
CA ARG A 27 -11.04 1.60 14.88
C ARG A 27 -10.39 2.85 15.46
N GLU A 28 -9.29 2.69 16.17
CA GLU A 28 -8.51 3.84 16.59
C GLU A 28 -7.97 4.45 15.30
N ALA A 29 -8.64 5.50 14.82
CA ALA A 29 -8.20 6.35 13.74
C ALA A 29 -6.97 7.13 14.22
N THR A 30 -5.90 6.40 14.50
CA THR A 30 -4.62 6.95 14.87
C THR A 30 -4.07 7.66 13.65
N ARG A 31 -3.27 8.69 13.91
CA ARG A 31 -2.54 9.39 12.84
C ARG A 31 -1.72 8.41 11.99
N GLN A 32 -1.20 7.35 12.61
CA GLN A 32 -0.43 6.29 11.96
C GLN A 32 -1.28 5.50 10.98
N TRP A 33 -2.49 5.09 11.38
CA TRP A 33 -3.39 4.35 10.51
C TRP A 33 -3.79 5.16 9.27
N MET A 34 -4.10 6.46 9.44
CA MET A 34 -4.37 7.36 8.31
C MET A 34 -3.20 7.40 7.32
N TRP A 35 -1.97 7.46 7.84
CA TRP A 35 -0.78 7.48 7.00
C TRP A 35 -0.57 6.16 6.26
N ILE A 36 -0.80 5.02 6.90
CA ILE A 36 -0.79 3.71 6.22
C ILE A 36 -1.78 3.68 5.04
N GLN A 37 -3.00 4.19 5.24
CA GLN A 37 -3.99 4.25 4.17
C GLN A 37 -3.55 5.14 3.00
N VAL A 38 -3.06 6.35 3.31
CA VAL A 38 -2.57 7.29 2.31
C VAL A 38 -1.42 6.66 1.52
N GLY A 39 -0.47 6.03 2.21
CA GLY A 39 0.64 5.33 1.58
C GLY A 39 0.18 4.21 0.65
N GLY A 40 -0.73 3.36 1.11
CA GLY A 40 -1.28 2.27 0.30
C GLY A 40 -2.05 2.76 -0.93
N ILE A 41 -2.84 3.83 -0.81
CA ILE A 41 -3.54 4.45 -1.95
C ILE A 41 -2.54 4.95 -2.99
N VAL A 42 -1.49 5.66 -2.56
CA VAL A 42 -0.45 6.18 -3.46
C VAL A 42 0.28 5.05 -4.18
N PHE A 43 0.62 3.97 -3.47
CA PHE A 43 1.25 2.80 -4.08
C PHE A 43 0.34 2.15 -5.12
N MET A 44 -0.93 1.90 -4.78
CA MET A 44 -1.90 1.25 -5.67
C MET A 44 -2.20 2.09 -6.90
N ALA A 45 -2.23 3.41 -6.77
CA ALA A 45 -2.38 4.33 -7.90
C ALA A 45 -1.17 4.23 -8.84
N THR A 46 0.04 4.21 -8.27
CA THR A 46 1.29 4.07 -9.02
C THR A 46 1.36 2.73 -9.76
N LEU A 47 0.99 1.65 -9.09
CA LEU A 47 0.91 0.31 -9.68
C LEU A 47 -0.13 0.26 -10.80
N GLY A 48 -1.27 0.92 -10.61
CA GLY A 48 -2.29 1.03 -11.63
C GLY A 48 -1.84 1.84 -12.86
N LEU A 49 -1.13 2.95 -12.64
CA LEU A 49 -0.53 3.73 -13.73
C LEU A 49 0.53 2.93 -14.49
N TYR A 50 1.28 2.05 -13.82
CA TYR A 50 2.19 1.11 -14.47
C TYR A 50 1.45 0.11 -15.37
N PHE A 51 0.36 -0.49 -14.88
CA PHE A 51 -0.46 -1.38 -15.70
C PHE A 51 -1.19 -0.68 -16.85
N ASP A 52 -1.46 0.62 -16.68
CA ASP A 52 -1.98 1.47 -17.75
C ASP A 52 -0.89 1.91 -18.74
N GLY A 53 0.39 1.67 -18.43
CA GLY A 53 1.54 1.94 -19.31
C GLY A 53 2.12 3.36 -19.22
N TYR A 54 1.71 4.15 -18.22
CA TYR A 54 2.13 5.56 -18.07
C TYR A 54 3.43 5.74 -17.26
N VAL A 55 3.81 4.75 -16.47
CA VAL A 55 4.96 4.82 -15.55
C VAL A 55 5.80 3.58 -15.74
N LEU A 56 7.10 3.70 -15.55
CA LEU A 56 8.04 2.61 -15.68
C LEU A 56 8.14 1.82 -14.38
N LEU A 57 8.47 0.54 -14.48
CA LEU A 57 8.62 -0.36 -13.32
C LEU A 57 9.59 0.20 -12.25
N ARG A 58 10.67 0.86 -12.68
CA ARG A 58 11.65 1.48 -11.77
C ARG A 58 11.05 2.58 -10.88
N GLU A 59 10.05 3.30 -11.40
CA GLU A 59 9.37 4.38 -10.67
C GLU A 59 8.41 3.80 -9.63
N VAL A 60 7.71 2.71 -9.98
CA VAL A 60 6.89 1.94 -9.03
C VAL A 60 7.74 1.41 -7.88
N ILE A 61 8.90 0.82 -8.18
CA ILE A 61 9.83 0.30 -7.18
C ILE A 61 10.36 1.43 -6.28
N GLY A 62 10.72 2.58 -6.87
CA GLY A 62 11.19 3.76 -6.12
C GLY A 62 10.12 4.27 -5.14
N ILE A 63 8.88 4.39 -5.60
CA ILE A 63 7.75 4.83 -4.78
C ILE A 63 7.43 3.80 -3.69
N GLY A 64 7.42 2.50 -4.02
CA GLY A 64 7.22 1.43 -3.04
C GLY A 64 8.30 1.42 -1.95
N THR A 65 9.56 1.58 -2.33
CA THR A 65 10.68 1.64 -1.39
C THR A 65 10.59 2.86 -0.48
N PHE A 66 10.27 4.02 -1.05
CA PHE A 66 10.05 5.25 -0.29
C PHE A 66 8.92 5.09 0.73
N LEU A 67 7.80 4.49 0.33
CA LEU A 67 6.66 4.28 1.22
C LEU A 67 6.99 3.32 2.36
N ILE A 68 7.77 2.27 2.11
CA ILE A 68 8.26 1.36 3.15
C ILE A 68 9.16 2.10 4.14
N LEU A 69 10.11 2.89 3.66
CA LEU A 69 10.98 3.69 4.51
C LEU A 69 10.19 4.73 5.31
N TRP A 70 9.22 5.37 4.66
CA TRP A 70 8.37 6.37 5.27
C TRP A 70 7.50 5.77 6.39
N LEU A 71 6.87 4.62 6.18
CA LEU A 71 6.15 3.90 7.23
C LEU A 71 7.10 3.42 8.33
N GLY A 72 8.26 2.90 7.96
CA GLY A 72 9.28 2.45 8.91
C GLY A 72 9.90 3.56 9.76
N LEU A 73 9.89 4.82 9.31
CA LEU A 73 10.48 5.96 10.02
C LEU A 73 9.46 6.78 10.80
N PHE A 74 8.21 6.90 10.33
CA PHE A 74 7.17 7.73 10.97
C PHE A 74 6.24 6.95 11.92
N VAL A 75 6.22 5.62 11.87
CA VAL A 75 5.25 4.75 12.60
C VAL A 75 5.92 3.99 13.76
N VAL A 76 7.11 4.41 14.21
CA VAL A 76 7.83 3.74 15.32
C VAL A 76 7.33 4.19 16.68
N ASP A 77 6.11 3.78 17.01
CA ASP A 77 5.78 3.28 18.35
C ASP A 77 5.10 1.91 18.15
N ILE A 78 5.93 0.94 17.74
CA ILE A 78 5.52 -0.39 17.26
C ILE A 78 5.17 -1.26 18.46
N GLN A 79 3.95 -1.13 18.99
CA GLN A 79 3.44 -2.14 19.92
C GLN A 79 2.39 -3.07 19.33
N LYS A 80 1.70 -2.78 18.21
CA LYS A 80 0.62 -3.68 17.71
C LYS A 80 0.34 -3.81 16.20
N GLU A 81 1.00 -3.08 15.29
CA GLU A 81 0.60 -3.08 13.86
C GLU A 81 1.55 -3.86 12.91
N TYR A 82 1.95 -5.06 13.30
CA TYR A 82 2.90 -5.89 12.54
C TYR A 82 2.42 -6.33 11.15
N PHE A 83 1.11 -6.38 10.90
CA PHE A 83 0.55 -6.99 9.68
C PHE A 83 0.74 -6.16 8.42
N THR A 84 0.58 -4.85 8.49
CA THR A 84 0.55 -3.98 7.30
C THR A 84 1.94 -3.71 6.74
N LEU A 85 2.94 -3.62 7.62
CA LEU A 85 4.34 -3.45 7.26
C LEU A 85 4.93 -4.75 6.67
N LEU A 86 4.56 -5.91 7.24
CA LEU A 86 4.90 -7.21 6.66
C LEU A 86 4.26 -7.40 5.28
N GLY A 87 3.00 -6.98 5.10
CA GLY A 87 2.30 -7.06 3.81
C GLY A 87 3.01 -6.30 2.69
N LEU A 88 3.47 -5.08 2.98
CA LEU A 88 4.25 -4.26 2.05
C LEU A 88 5.61 -4.88 1.72
N ILE A 89 6.28 -5.47 2.70
CA ILE A 89 7.55 -6.18 2.47
C ILE A 89 7.33 -7.43 1.59
N ILE A 90 6.27 -8.20 1.85
CA ILE A 90 5.92 -9.39 1.06
C ILE A 90 5.57 -9.00 -0.38
N GLU A 91 4.79 -7.94 -0.60
CA GLU A 91 4.49 -7.44 -1.94
C GLU A 91 5.75 -7.02 -2.70
N LEU A 92 6.66 -6.31 -2.03
CA LEU A 92 7.93 -5.92 -2.64
C LEU A 92 8.77 -7.14 -3.03
N PHE A 93 8.79 -8.16 -2.17
CA PHE A 93 9.48 -9.43 -2.45
C PHE A 93 8.86 -10.19 -3.62
N LEU A 94 7.52 -10.24 -3.71
CA LEU A 94 6.81 -10.88 -4.81
C LEU A 94 7.09 -10.19 -6.14
N VAL A 95 7.10 -8.86 -6.18
CA VAL A 95 7.47 -8.09 -7.37
C VAL A 95 8.90 -8.40 -7.82
N LEU A 96 9.83 -8.52 -6.87
CA LEU A 96 11.23 -8.88 -7.16
C LEU A 96 11.38 -10.35 -7.60
N PHE A 97 10.55 -11.27 -7.09
CA PHE A 97 10.65 -12.71 -7.35
C PHE A 97 9.93 -13.15 -8.63
N TRP A 98 8.85 -12.46 -9.03
CA TRP A 98 8.17 -12.67 -10.32
C TRP A 98 9.05 -12.27 -11.53
N ARG A 99 10.26 -11.77 -11.27
CA ARG A 99 11.28 -11.47 -12.26
C ARG A 99 11.96 -12.73 -12.87
N LYS A 100 11.48 -13.94 -12.59
CA LYS A 100 11.93 -15.18 -13.25
C LYS A 100 11.00 -15.59 -14.39
#